data_AF-A0A918GYU7-F1
#
_entry.id   AF-A0A918GYU7-F1
#
_cell.length_a   1.000
_cell.length_b   1.000
_cell.length_c   1.000
_cell.angle_alpha   90.00
_cell.angle_beta   90.00
_cell.angle_gamma   90.00
#
_symmetry.space_group_name_H-M   'P 1'
#
loop_
_entity.id
_entity.type
_entity.pdbx_description
1 polymer ?
#
loop_
_entity_poly.entity_id
_entity_poly.type
_entity_poly.pdbx_seq_one_letter_code
_entity_poly.pdbx_strand_id
1 'polypeptide(L)'
;MSAMTRRLIPAAALTAALTPALIGLASPLAHATPVPTTPTTPDQAVSAPATLDTLSRFFARDGATARSAVQPRIEGRSVPVRFLSADFVAGRPGAPVAKVEFHAAKAVSADGRKASLWTVKRAGTWQVVNIATGDDETRYAAQGARALPGGIVFREPQIDAWYVHKGTKILPLDEDAVRAIGANGTTLDRYHARVAKAYGDKLPGSAYARDGKAGGYDRPAPAPAPAPASASVPVTVASAAPDSGGSAVTIASATAGAGALTALVLITTTALRRRRTRQE
;
A
#
# COMPACT_ATOMS: atom_id res chain seq x y z
N MET A 1 -36.37 70.39 -4.51
CA MET A 1 -37.40 71.38 -4.89
C MET A 1 -37.50 71.37 -6.40
N SER A 2 -38.71 71.12 -6.92
CA SER A 2 -39.30 71.56 -8.21
C SER A 2 -38.44 71.48 -9.50
N ALA A 3 -38.92 71.02 -10.65
CA ALA A 3 -40.26 70.65 -11.07
C ALA A 3 -40.19 69.79 -12.34
N MET A 4 -41.17 68.91 -12.43
CA MET A 4 -41.67 68.22 -13.60
C MET A 4 -42.09 69.22 -14.69
N THR A 5 -41.72 68.99 -15.95
CA THR A 5 -42.47 69.54 -17.10
C THR A 5 -42.50 68.53 -18.25
N ARG A 6 -43.71 68.02 -18.47
CA ARG A 6 -44.14 67.18 -19.60
C ARG A 6 -43.93 67.88 -20.94
N ARG A 7 -43.65 67.10 -21.99
CA ARG A 7 -44.38 67.17 -23.27
C ARG A 7 -44.36 65.80 -23.96
N LEU A 8 -45.57 65.25 -24.14
CA LEU A 8 -45.90 64.17 -25.05
C LEU A 8 -46.32 64.80 -26.37
N ILE A 9 -46.03 64.16 -27.50
CA ILE A 9 -46.96 63.90 -28.63
C ILE A 9 -46.29 62.92 -29.62
N PRO A 10 -47.06 62.04 -30.27
CA PRO A 10 -46.58 60.78 -30.86
C PRO A 10 -46.45 60.86 -32.39
N ALA A 11 -45.64 59.98 -32.97
CA ALA A 11 -45.76 59.63 -34.38
C ALA A 11 -45.37 58.15 -34.56
N ALA A 12 -46.38 57.35 -34.89
CA ALA A 12 -46.23 55.98 -35.32
C ALA A 12 -45.58 55.94 -36.71
N ALA A 13 -44.54 55.13 -36.86
CA ALA A 13 -44.09 54.64 -38.15
C ALA A 13 -43.77 53.15 -38.01
N LEU A 14 -44.70 52.35 -38.54
CA LEU A 14 -44.62 50.92 -38.71
C LEU A 14 -43.74 50.65 -39.94
N THR A 15 -42.59 49.98 -39.81
CA THR A 15 -42.00 49.19 -40.92
C THR A 15 -40.81 48.35 -40.49
N ALA A 16 -40.91 47.07 -40.85
CA ALA A 16 -39.84 46.13 -41.21
C ALA A 16 -38.94 45.57 -40.10
N ALA A 17 -39.23 44.31 -39.80
CA ALA A 17 -38.36 43.34 -39.17
C ALA A 17 -37.01 43.20 -39.88
N LEU A 18 -35.93 43.12 -39.10
CA LEU A 18 -34.76 42.29 -39.37
C LEU A 18 -34.01 42.06 -38.05
N THR A 19 -34.42 41.00 -37.35
CA THR A 19 -33.63 40.34 -36.32
C THR A 19 -32.40 39.72 -36.98
N PRO A 20 -31.15 40.11 -36.66
CA PRO A 20 -30.04 39.20 -36.85
C PRO A 20 -30.16 38.12 -35.78
N ALA A 21 -30.74 36.99 -36.16
CA ALA A 21 -30.53 35.73 -35.46
C ALA A 21 -29.03 35.41 -35.54
N LEU A 22 -28.27 35.77 -34.50
CA LEU A 22 -26.93 35.22 -34.29
C LEU A 22 -27.11 33.74 -33.90
N ILE A 23 -27.30 32.90 -34.91
CA ILE A 23 -27.22 31.46 -34.76
C ILE A 23 -25.76 31.15 -34.42
N GLY A 24 -25.58 30.64 -33.20
CA GLY A 24 -24.30 30.28 -32.64
C GLY A 24 -23.55 29.30 -33.52
N LEU A 25 -22.44 29.76 -34.07
CA LEU A 25 -21.31 28.89 -34.37
C LEU A 25 -20.61 28.57 -33.05
N ALA A 26 -21.25 27.74 -32.22
CA ALA A 26 -20.53 27.03 -31.17
C ALA A 26 -19.64 26.02 -31.89
N SER A 27 -18.45 26.45 -32.31
CA SER A 27 -17.41 25.52 -32.72
C SER A 27 -17.28 24.48 -31.62
N PRO A 28 -17.39 23.17 -31.92
CA PRO A 28 -17.03 22.18 -30.94
C PRO A 28 -15.56 22.43 -30.63
N LEU A 29 -15.28 22.99 -29.46
CA LEU A 29 -13.95 22.94 -28.88
C LEU A 29 -13.64 21.46 -28.77
N ALA A 30 -12.91 20.96 -29.77
CA ALA A 30 -12.31 19.65 -29.76
C ALA A 30 -11.39 19.66 -28.54
N HIS A 31 -11.91 19.18 -27.41
CA HIS A 31 -11.10 18.89 -26.26
C HIS A 31 -10.21 17.75 -26.72
N ALA A 32 -8.96 18.08 -27.05
CA ALA A 32 -7.95 17.10 -27.34
C ALA A 32 -7.97 16.13 -26.16
N THR A 33 -8.40 14.89 -26.40
CA THR A 33 -8.40 13.85 -25.39
C THR A 33 -6.96 13.77 -24.89
N PRO A 34 -6.68 14.07 -23.60
CA PRO A 34 -5.31 14.08 -23.13
C PRO A 34 -4.71 12.71 -23.41
N VAL A 35 -3.65 12.67 -24.22
CA VAL A 35 -2.90 11.42 -24.44
C VAL A 35 -2.45 10.92 -23.07
N PRO A 36 -2.72 9.67 -22.68
CA PRO A 36 -2.31 9.14 -21.39
C PRO A 36 -0.81 9.30 -21.25
N THR A 37 -0.39 10.24 -20.39
CA THR A 37 1.03 10.51 -20.19
C THR A 37 1.53 9.51 -19.16
N THR A 38 2.49 8.69 -19.55
CA THR A 38 3.12 7.71 -18.65
C THR A 38 3.75 8.44 -17.46
N PRO A 39 3.42 8.10 -16.20
CA PRO A 39 3.95 8.82 -15.04
C PRO A 39 5.47 8.71 -14.91
N THR A 40 6.16 9.86 -14.92
CA THR A 40 7.62 9.98 -14.80
C THR A 40 8.08 10.31 -13.38
N THR A 41 7.15 10.68 -12.49
CA THR A 41 7.39 10.95 -11.06
C THR A 41 6.35 10.24 -10.18
N PRO A 42 6.65 10.01 -8.88
CA PRO A 42 5.67 9.51 -7.92
C PRO A 42 4.41 10.38 -7.87
N ASP A 43 4.58 11.72 -7.88
CA ASP A 43 3.48 12.68 -7.77
C ASP A 43 2.52 12.61 -8.97
N GLN A 44 3.05 12.37 -10.18
CA GLN A 44 2.23 12.12 -11.36
C GLN A 44 1.45 10.81 -11.26
N ALA A 45 2.05 9.75 -10.69
CA ALA A 45 1.38 8.45 -10.55
C ALA A 45 0.21 8.51 -9.55
N VAL A 46 0.38 9.20 -8.42
CA VAL A 46 -0.68 9.34 -7.41
C VAL A 46 -1.81 10.29 -7.83
N SER A 47 -1.51 11.23 -8.73
CA SER A 47 -2.48 12.22 -9.24
C SER A 47 -3.18 11.77 -10.52
N ALA A 48 -2.85 10.59 -11.07
CA ALA A 48 -3.44 10.09 -12.30
C ALA A 48 -4.97 9.85 -12.14
N PRO A 49 -5.81 10.15 -13.14
CA PRO A 49 -7.26 9.99 -13.04
C PRO A 49 -7.72 8.59 -12.59
N ALA A 50 -7.08 7.54 -13.13
CA ALA A 50 -7.36 6.15 -12.74
C ALA A 50 -7.00 5.84 -11.27
N THR A 51 -6.00 6.53 -10.72
CA THR A 51 -5.65 6.43 -9.30
C THR A 51 -6.72 7.10 -8.43
N LEU A 52 -7.18 8.30 -8.80
CA LEU A 52 -8.25 9.00 -8.07
C LEU A 52 -9.58 8.23 -8.12
N ASP A 53 -9.86 7.59 -9.24
CA ASP A 53 -10.99 6.67 -9.40
C ASP A 53 -10.92 5.49 -8.41
N THR A 54 -9.73 4.89 -8.28
CA THR A 54 -9.46 3.78 -7.35
C THR A 54 -9.57 4.25 -5.90
N LEU A 55 -9.06 5.44 -5.57
CA LEU A 55 -9.20 6.04 -4.24
C LEU A 55 -10.67 6.29 -3.87
N SER A 56 -11.48 6.74 -4.84
CA SER A 56 -12.90 6.96 -4.61
C SER A 56 -13.60 5.66 -4.21
N ARG A 57 -13.23 4.52 -4.81
CA ARG A 57 -13.72 3.18 -4.40
C ARG A 57 -13.18 2.77 -3.04
N PHE A 58 -11.89 2.98 -2.80
CA PHE A 58 -11.24 2.64 -1.54
C PHE A 58 -11.96 3.30 -0.35
N PHE A 59 -12.24 4.60 -0.45
CA PHE A 59 -12.97 5.32 0.59
C PHE A 59 -14.48 5.00 0.61
N ALA A 60 -15.10 4.59 -0.50
CA ALA A 60 -16.52 4.22 -0.50
C ALA A 60 -16.79 2.78 -0.02
N ARG A 61 -15.74 1.98 0.25
CA ARG A 61 -15.81 0.52 0.54
C ARG A 61 -16.88 0.10 1.54
N ASP A 62 -17.09 0.89 2.60
CA ASP A 62 -18.01 0.53 3.68
C ASP A 62 -19.46 1.00 3.43
N GLY A 63 -19.76 1.56 2.24
CA GLY A 63 -21.11 1.96 1.83
C GLY A 63 -21.68 3.20 2.53
N ALA A 64 -21.02 3.69 3.59
CA ALA A 64 -21.44 4.86 4.37
C ALA A 64 -21.41 6.19 3.57
N THR A 65 -20.71 6.22 2.43
CA THR A 65 -20.58 7.42 1.60
C THR A 65 -20.64 7.03 0.13
N ALA A 66 -21.51 7.69 -0.62
CA ALA A 66 -21.57 7.53 -2.07
C ALA A 66 -20.21 7.90 -2.68
N ARG A 67 -19.77 7.15 -3.69
CA ARG A 67 -18.47 7.34 -4.34
C ARG A 67 -18.25 8.77 -4.84
N SER A 68 -19.29 9.41 -5.37
CA SER A 68 -19.26 10.81 -5.83
C SER A 68 -19.06 11.82 -4.70
N ALA A 69 -19.48 11.49 -3.48
CA ALA A 69 -19.34 12.35 -2.30
C ALA A 69 -17.97 12.24 -1.63
N VAL A 70 -17.17 11.20 -1.95
CA VAL A 70 -15.83 11.02 -1.36
C VAL A 70 -14.87 12.14 -1.75
N GLN A 71 -14.87 12.56 -3.02
CA GLN A 71 -13.97 13.58 -3.59
C GLN A 71 -12.53 13.51 -3.06
N PRO A 72 -11.79 12.42 -3.32
CA PRO A 72 -10.45 12.26 -2.77
C PRO A 72 -9.48 13.27 -3.38
N ARG A 73 -8.60 13.83 -2.55
CA ARG A 73 -7.52 14.73 -2.98
C ARG A 73 -6.17 14.22 -2.47
N ILE A 74 -5.12 14.41 -3.26
CA ILE A 74 -3.74 14.19 -2.81
C ILE A 74 -3.26 15.45 -2.06
N GLU A 75 -2.64 15.26 -0.91
CA GLU A 75 -2.11 16.35 -0.09
C GLU A 75 -0.60 16.26 0.06
N GLY A 76 0.09 17.32 -0.35
CA GLY A 76 1.54 17.42 -0.25
C GLY A 76 2.29 16.64 -1.32
N ARG A 77 3.61 16.51 -1.14
CA ARG A 77 4.50 15.78 -2.06
C ARG A 77 4.66 14.34 -1.58
N SER A 78 4.90 13.44 -2.53
CA SER A 78 5.29 12.07 -2.22
C SER A 78 6.62 12.04 -1.47
N VAL A 79 6.68 11.31 -0.35
CA VAL A 79 7.89 11.17 0.47
C VAL A 79 8.56 9.81 0.24
N PRO A 80 9.90 9.74 0.18
CA PRO A 80 10.60 8.47 0.14
C PRO A 80 10.46 7.71 1.47
N VAL A 81 9.98 6.47 1.39
CA VAL A 81 9.85 5.55 2.52
C VAL A 81 11.03 4.60 2.52
N ARG A 82 11.73 4.54 3.65
CA ARG A 82 12.96 3.77 3.78
C ARG A 82 12.83 2.69 4.81
N PHE A 83 13.30 1.49 4.51
CA PHE A 83 13.36 0.40 5.47
C PHE A 83 14.80 0.14 5.91
N LEU A 84 14.95 -0.34 7.15
CA LEU A 84 16.21 -0.81 7.72
C LEU A 84 16.96 -1.69 6.73
N SER A 85 18.20 -1.29 6.41
CA SER A 85 19.02 -1.96 5.42
C SER A 85 19.59 -3.28 5.98
N ALA A 86 19.35 -4.38 5.27
CA ALA A 86 19.97 -5.67 5.61
C ALA A 86 21.50 -5.60 5.61
N ASP A 87 22.11 -4.78 4.73
CA ASP A 87 23.56 -4.58 4.69
C ASP A 87 24.10 -3.87 5.92
N PHE A 88 23.31 -2.91 6.44
CA PHE A 88 23.63 -2.25 7.70
C PHE A 88 23.52 -3.22 8.86
N VAL A 89 22.45 -4.03 8.93
CA VAL A 89 22.32 -5.10 9.93
C VAL A 89 23.48 -6.10 9.87
N ALA A 90 23.98 -6.40 8.67
CA ALA A 90 25.12 -7.29 8.45
C ALA A 90 26.48 -6.66 8.83
N GLY A 91 26.54 -5.37 9.17
CA GLY A 91 27.79 -4.66 9.44
C GLY A 91 28.67 -4.44 8.20
N ARG A 92 28.10 -4.39 6.99
CA ARG A 92 28.88 -4.12 5.77
C ARG A 92 29.46 -2.70 5.83
N PRO A 93 30.77 -2.50 5.59
CA PRO A 93 31.38 -1.17 5.60
C PRO A 93 30.67 -0.22 4.63
N GLY A 94 30.32 0.97 5.11
CA GLY A 94 29.65 2.01 4.31
C GLY A 94 28.18 1.72 3.96
N ALA A 95 27.57 0.66 4.51
CA ALA A 95 26.17 0.38 4.26
C ALA A 95 25.26 1.50 4.84
N PRO A 96 24.31 2.03 4.07
CA PRO A 96 23.38 3.02 4.59
C PRO A 96 22.46 2.38 5.63
N VAL A 97 22.09 3.11 6.67
CA VAL A 97 21.15 2.64 7.72
C VAL A 97 19.83 2.13 7.14
N ALA A 98 19.36 2.74 6.05
CA ALA A 98 18.09 2.42 5.41
C ALA A 98 18.12 2.64 3.90
N LYS A 99 17.31 1.89 3.16
CA LYS A 99 17.16 1.98 1.69
C LYS A 99 15.75 2.41 1.34
N VAL A 100 15.59 3.16 0.25
CA VAL A 100 14.26 3.55 -0.25
C VAL A 100 13.59 2.32 -0.86
N GLU A 101 12.42 1.96 -0.35
CA GLU A 101 11.63 0.84 -0.85
C GLU A 101 10.50 1.32 -1.76
N PHE A 102 9.87 2.44 -1.42
CA PHE A 102 8.80 3.05 -2.20
C PHE A 102 8.68 4.54 -1.85
N HIS A 103 7.80 5.26 -2.56
CA HIS A 103 7.38 6.60 -2.19
C HIS A 103 5.92 6.57 -1.73
N ALA A 104 5.58 7.35 -0.72
CA ALA A 104 4.22 7.43 -0.18
C ALA A 104 3.65 8.84 -0.34
N ALA A 105 2.40 8.95 -0.79
CA ALA A 105 1.64 10.19 -0.79
C ALA A 105 0.40 10.06 0.08
N LYS A 106 0.02 11.15 0.76
CA LYS A 106 -1.22 11.20 1.54
C LYS A 106 -2.38 11.58 0.63
N ALA A 107 -3.46 10.83 0.72
CA ALA A 107 -4.77 11.22 0.21
C ALA A 107 -5.74 11.47 1.35
N VAL A 108 -6.68 12.39 1.14
CA VAL A 108 -7.72 12.73 2.10
C VAL A 108 -9.06 12.79 1.37
N SER A 109 -10.09 12.16 1.91
CA SER A 109 -11.47 12.28 1.43
C SER A 109 -12.15 13.55 1.97
N ALA A 110 -13.33 13.88 1.44
CA ALA A 110 -14.14 15.01 1.87
C ALA A 110 -14.53 14.93 3.36
N ASP A 111 -14.74 13.72 3.88
CA ASP A 111 -15.05 13.45 5.30
C ASP A 111 -13.80 13.38 6.20
N GLY A 112 -12.61 13.65 5.66
CA GLY A 112 -11.36 13.74 6.42
C GLY A 112 -10.66 12.40 6.68
N ARG A 113 -11.18 11.27 6.19
CA ARG A 113 -10.44 10.00 6.24
C ARG A 113 -9.19 10.09 5.38
N LYS A 114 -8.15 9.38 5.81
CA LYS A 114 -6.83 9.42 5.19
C LYS A 114 -6.44 8.08 4.59
N ALA A 115 -5.71 8.13 3.50
CA ALA A 115 -5.07 6.98 2.90
C ALA A 115 -3.62 7.30 2.49
N SER A 116 -2.78 6.28 2.49
CA SER A 116 -1.41 6.33 2.02
C SER A 116 -1.29 5.57 0.71
N LEU A 117 -0.84 6.24 -0.34
CA LEU A 117 -0.63 5.66 -1.66
C LEU A 117 0.84 5.35 -1.83
N TRP A 118 1.16 4.07 -2.04
CA TRP A 118 2.54 3.64 -2.23
C TRP A 118 2.86 3.51 -3.71
N THR A 119 3.97 4.10 -4.11
CA THR A 119 4.44 4.14 -5.49
C THR A 119 5.86 3.60 -5.61
N VAL A 120 6.09 2.85 -6.68
CA VAL A 120 7.40 2.32 -7.04
C VAL A 120 7.69 2.60 -8.50
N LYS A 121 8.96 2.63 -8.88
CA LYS A 121 9.38 2.71 -10.27
C LYS A 121 9.54 1.30 -10.85
N ARG A 122 8.73 0.94 -11.84
CA ARG A 122 8.78 -0.35 -12.56
C ARG A 122 8.95 -0.09 -14.05
N ALA A 123 9.92 -0.75 -14.68
CA ALA A 123 10.22 -0.59 -16.11
C ALA A 123 10.29 0.89 -16.55
N GLY A 124 10.94 1.75 -15.74
CA GLY A 124 11.08 3.17 -16.03
C GLY A 124 9.88 4.07 -15.65
N THR A 125 8.73 3.48 -15.31
CA THR A 125 7.48 4.20 -15.02
C THR A 125 7.12 4.15 -13.54
N TRP A 126 6.59 5.25 -12.99
CA TRP A 126 6.05 5.25 -11.63
C TRP A 126 4.62 4.72 -11.60
N GLN A 127 4.36 3.82 -10.66
CA GLN A 127 3.07 3.15 -10.54
C GLN A 127 2.66 3.08 -9.08
N VAL A 128 1.37 3.35 -8.82
CA VAL A 128 0.76 3.05 -7.51
C VAL A 128 0.62 1.54 -7.40
N VAL A 129 1.15 0.97 -6.31
CA VAL A 129 1.13 -0.47 -6.06
C VAL A 129 0.36 -0.85 -4.80
N ASN A 130 0.05 0.11 -3.94
CA ASN A 130 -0.75 -0.14 -2.75
C ASN A 130 -1.50 1.13 -2.31
N ILE A 131 -2.64 0.93 -1.65
CA ILE A 131 -3.38 1.97 -0.93
C ILE A 131 -3.69 1.41 0.47
N ALA A 132 -3.20 2.09 1.49
CA ALA A 132 -3.42 1.72 2.89
C ALA A 132 -4.21 2.81 3.62
N THR A 133 -4.94 2.45 4.66
CA THR A 133 -5.61 3.42 5.55
C THR A 133 -4.56 4.17 6.38
N GLY A 134 -4.77 5.47 6.61
CA GLY A 134 -3.88 6.31 7.43
C GLY A 134 -2.92 7.17 6.62
N ASP A 135 -1.93 7.76 7.29
CA ASP A 135 -0.97 8.69 6.69
C ASP A 135 0.45 8.59 7.31
N ASP A 136 0.75 7.47 7.95
CA ASP A 136 1.94 7.27 8.79
C ASP A 136 3.24 7.65 8.07
N GLU A 137 3.43 7.26 6.82
CA GLU A 137 4.65 7.55 6.07
C GLU A 137 4.89 9.06 5.95
N THR A 138 3.86 9.82 5.59
CA THR A 138 3.96 11.29 5.46
C THR A 138 4.02 11.98 6.83
N ARG A 139 3.30 11.45 7.82
CA ARG A 139 3.25 11.98 9.18
C ARG A 139 4.59 11.84 9.87
N TYR A 140 5.22 10.66 9.82
CA TYR A 140 6.54 10.42 10.39
C TYR A 140 7.65 11.08 9.59
N ALA A 141 7.54 11.18 8.25
CA ALA A 141 8.46 12.00 7.46
C ALA A 141 8.47 13.47 7.95
N ALA A 142 7.29 14.07 8.13
CA ALA A 142 7.17 15.44 8.63
C ALA A 142 7.64 15.57 10.09
N GLN A 143 7.33 14.59 10.94
CA GLN A 143 7.79 14.57 12.33
C GLN A 143 9.31 14.47 12.43
N GLY A 144 9.94 13.57 11.66
CA GLY A 144 11.39 13.43 11.62
C GLY A 144 12.08 14.68 11.11
N ALA A 145 11.53 15.34 10.09
CA ALA A 145 12.05 16.62 9.61
C ALA A 145 12.04 17.72 10.69
N ARG A 146 11.05 17.72 11.59
CA ARG A 146 10.99 18.64 12.75
C ARG A 146 11.93 18.21 13.88
N ALA A 147 11.94 16.92 14.21
CA ALA A 147 12.71 16.38 15.34
C ALA A 147 14.22 16.41 15.09
N LEU A 148 14.65 16.17 13.84
CA LEU A 148 16.05 16.14 13.46
C LEU A 148 16.21 16.66 12.01
N PRO A 149 16.25 17.99 11.81
CA PRO A 149 16.28 18.61 10.48
C PRO A 149 17.42 18.08 9.60
N GLY A 150 17.07 17.67 8.37
CA GLY A 150 18.00 17.04 7.42
C GLY A 150 18.34 15.57 7.74
N GLY A 151 17.67 14.97 8.73
CA GLY A 151 17.79 13.55 9.03
C GLY A 151 17.06 12.66 8.03
N ILE A 152 17.45 11.39 8.03
CA ILE A 152 16.82 10.34 7.23
C ILE A 152 15.79 9.63 8.10
N VAL A 153 14.53 9.72 7.70
CA VAL A 153 13.44 8.94 8.32
C VAL A 153 13.42 7.53 7.73
N PHE A 154 13.28 6.53 8.59
CA PHE A 154 13.21 5.13 8.19
C PHE A 154 12.37 4.30 9.16
N ARG A 155 11.87 3.16 8.67
CA ARG A 155 11.09 2.18 9.43
C ARG A 155 11.91 0.91 9.64
N GLU A 156 11.70 0.26 10.77
CA GLU A 156 12.11 -1.11 11.07
C GLU A 156 10.87 -2.01 11.04
N PRO A 157 10.56 -2.63 9.88
CA PRO A 157 9.29 -3.33 9.69
C PRO A 157 9.01 -4.43 10.71
N GLN A 158 10.07 -5.06 11.24
CA GLN A 158 10.00 -6.20 12.15
C GLN A 158 9.31 -5.88 13.48
N ILE A 159 9.34 -4.61 13.90
CA ILE A 159 8.71 -4.15 15.15
C ILE A 159 7.81 -2.94 14.93
N ASP A 160 7.48 -2.65 13.67
CA ASP A 160 6.69 -1.49 13.25
C ASP A 160 7.20 -0.12 13.78
N ALA A 161 8.50 0.00 14.00
CA ALA A 161 9.08 1.19 14.62
C ALA A 161 9.55 2.21 13.59
N TRP A 162 9.32 3.49 13.85
CA TRP A 162 9.76 4.62 13.03
C TRP A 162 10.85 5.45 13.72
N TYR A 163 11.89 5.80 12.96
CA TYR A 163 13.06 6.52 13.46
C TYR A 163 13.45 7.68 12.54
N VAL A 164 14.22 8.63 13.08
CA VAL A 164 15.01 9.58 12.29
C VAL A 164 16.49 9.51 12.67
N HIS A 165 17.37 9.46 11.68
CA HIS A 165 18.81 9.36 11.85
C HIS A 165 19.54 10.57 11.25
N LYS A 166 20.50 11.13 11.98
CA LYS A 166 21.47 12.12 11.47
C LYS A 166 22.79 12.03 12.23
N GLY A 167 23.89 11.94 11.50
CA GLY A 167 25.23 11.85 12.09
C GLY A 167 25.35 10.59 12.95
N THR A 168 25.57 10.75 14.25
CA THR A 168 25.68 9.63 15.18
C THR A 168 24.38 9.38 15.97
N LYS A 169 23.31 10.14 15.72
CA LYS A 169 22.11 10.14 16.55
C LYS A 169 20.93 9.50 15.84
N ILE A 170 20.19 8.67 16.57
CA ILE A 170 18.90 8.11 16.17
C ILE A 170 17.85 8.49 17.20
N LEU A 171 16.75 9.07 16.75
CA LEU A 171 15.61 9.43 17.58
C LEU A 171 14.40 8.57 17.22
N PRO A 172 13.60 8.14 18.22
CA PRO A 172 12.34 7.45 17.97
C PRO A 172 11.29 8.46 17.50
N LEU A 173 10.37 8.01 16.63
CA LEU A 173 9.24 8.80 16.16
C LEU A 173 7.89 8.26 16.64
N ASP A 174 7.85 7.02 17.13
CA ASP A 174 6.66 6.35 17.64
C ASP A 174 6.91 5.53 18.90
N GLU A 175 5.83 4.96 19.45
CA GLU A 175 5.86 4.22 20.72
C GLU A 175 6.70 2.94 20.64
N ASP A 176 6.72 2.25 19.49
CA ASP A 176 7.52 1.04 19.31
C ASP A 176 9.01 1.36 19.19
N ALA A 177 9.38 2.46 18.53
CA ALA A 177 10.75 2.98 18.55
C ALA A 177 11.18 3.40 19.96
N VAL A 178 10.30 4.09 20.72
CA VAL A 178 10.58 4.45 22.12
C VAL A 178 10.83 3.19 22.96
N ARG A 179 10.03 2.13 22.77
CA ARG A 179 10.23 0.85 23.47
C ARG A 179 11.56 0.20 23.08
N ALA A 180 11.99 0.36 21.83
CA ALA A 180 13.20 -0.26 21.31
C ALA A 180 14.51 0.46 21.73
N ILE A 181 14.53 1.79 21.79
CA ILE A 181 15.76 2.58 22.02
C ILE A 181 15.68 3.63 23.13
N GLY A 182 14.52 3.75 23.80
CA GLY A 182 14.26 4.76 24.81
C GLY A 182 13.84 6.12 24.23
N ALA A 183 13.12 6.91 25.03
CA ALA A 183 12.54 8.20 24.60
C ALA A 183 13.59 9.23 24.15
N ASN A 184 14.79 9.17 24.72
CA ASN A 184 15.91 10.06 24.37
C ASN A 184 16.65 9.63 23.10
N GLY A 185 16.27 8.49 22.52
CA GLY A 185 16.97 7.88 21.41
C GLY A 185 18.30 7.23 21.81
N THR A 186 19.13 6.95 20.79
CA THR A 186 20.39 6.23 20.97
C THR A 186 21.43 6.68 19.93
N THR A 187 22.65 6.14 20.03
CA THR A 187 23.68 6.34 19.02
C THR A 187 23.52 5.36 17.86
N LEU A 188 24.04 5.71 16.68
CA LEU A 188 24.04 4.84 15.50
C LEU A 188 24.70 3.48 15.81
N ASP A 189 25.82 3.47 16.52
CA ASP A 189 26.55 2.24 16.87
C ASP A 189 25.74 1.34 17.82
N ARG A 190 25.07 1.92 18.82
CA ARG A 190 24.20 1.15 19.72
C ARG A 190 22.97 0.61 18.98
N TYR A 191 22.41 1.41 18.08
CA TYR A 191 21.31 0.94 17.24
C TYR A 191 21.75 -0.21 16.34
N HIS A 192 22.91 -0.07 15.68
CA HIS A 192 23.52 -1.13 14.88
C HIS A 192 23.71 -2.41 15.69
N ALA A 193 24.32 -2.32 16.87
CA ALA A 193 24.51 -3.47 17.75
C ALA A 193 23.19 -4.16 18.13
N ARG A 194 22.13 -3.38 18.37
CA ARG A 194 20.78 -3.92 18.67
C ARG A 194 20.22 -4.68 17.47
N VAL A 195 20.20 -4.07 16.27
CA VAL A 195 19.61 -4.72 15.08
C VAL A 195 20.45 -5.91 14.61
N ALA A 196 21.78 -5.84 14.70
CA ALA A 196 22.67 -6.95 14.41
C ALA A 196 22.41 -8.13 15.36
N LYS A 197 22.22 -7.86 16.66
CA LYS A 197 21.82 -8.89 17.63
C LYS A 197 20.43 -9.46 17.35
N ALA A 198 19.48 -8.64 16.92
CA ALA A 198 18.10 -9.07 16.71
C ALA A 198 17.88 -9.86 15.41
N TYR A 199 18.65 -9.53 14.36
CA TYR A 199 18.38 -9.95 12.98
C TYR A 199 19.59 -10.48 12.22
N GLY A 200 20.82 -10.30 12.70
CA GLY A 200 22.04 -10.68 11.97
C GLY A 200 22.09 -12.18 11.65
N ASP A 201 21.53 -13.00 12.53
CA ASP A 201 21.39 -14.45 12.36
C ASP A 201 20.27 -14.86 11.38
N LYS A 202 19.42 -13.93 10.93
CA LYS A 202 18.26 -14.16 10.05
C LYS A 202 18.45 -13.63 8.63
N LEU A 203 19.64 -13.11 8.32
CA LEU A 203 19.94 -12.58 7.00
C LEU A 203 20.10 -13.69 5.95
N PRO A 204 19.86 -13.39 4.65
CA PRO A 204 20.13 -14.36 3.58
C PRO A 204 21.53 -14.96 3.69
N GLY A 205 21.61 -16.29 3.61
CA GLY A 205 22.87 -17.04 3.76
C GLY A 205 23.28 -17.35 5.20
N SER A 206 22.50 -16.96 6.22
CA SER A 206 22.74 -17.33 7.61
C SER A 206 22.43 -18.80 7.91
N ALA A 207 22.81 -19.29 9.10
CA ALA A 207 22.44 -20.63 9.56
C ALA A 207 20.91 -20.79 9.62
N TYR A 208 20.20 -19.78 10.13
CA TYR A 208 18.73 -19.74 10.15
C TYR A 208 18.11 -19.95 8.75
N ALA A 209 18.70 -19.32 7.71
CA ALA A 209 18.26 -19.51 6.34
C ALA A 209 18.59 -20.92 5.79
N ARG A 210 19.78 -21.45 6.12
CA ARG A 210 20.20 -22.80 5.71
C ARG A 210 19.35 -23.91 6.35
N ASP A 211 18.86 -23.68 7.56
CA ASP A 211 17.98 -24.60 8.29
C ASP A 211 16.53 -24.56 7.79
N GLY A 212 16.23 -23.83 6.71
CA GLY A 212 14.90 -23.75 6.11
C GLY A 212 13.89 -22.86 6.87
N LYS A 213 14.30 -22.27 7.99
CA LYS A 213 13.41 -21.49 8.87
C LYS A 213 13.05 -20.10 8.33
N ALA A 214 13.70 -19.66 7.27
CA ALA A 214 13.43 -18.37 6.62
C ALA A 214 12.10 -18.34 5.83
N GLY A 215 11.52 -19.50 5.49
CA GLY A 215 10.34 -19.57 4.62
C GLY A 215 8.99 -19.79 5.31
N GLY A 216 8.96 -20.16 6.60
CA GLY A 216 7.70 -20.50 7.30
C GLY A 216 6.96 -21.74 6.76
N TYR A 217 7.52 -22.42 5.74
CA TYR A 217 7.07 -23.72 5.26
C TYR A 217 8.08 -24.74 5.76
N ASP A 218 7.76 -25.43 6.86
CA ASP A 218 8.51 -26.61 7.24
C ASP A 218 8.53 -27.56 6.05
N ARG A 219 9.73 -28.00 5.64
CA ARG A 219 9.86 -29.09 4.67
C ARG A 219 9.09 -30.28 5.25
N PRO A 220 8.19 -30.94 4.50
CA PRO A 220 7.57 -32.16 4.97
C PRO A 220 8.65 -33.11 5.47
N ALA A 221 8.49 -33.63 6.69
CA ALA A 221 9.38 -34.63 7.23
C ALA A 221 9.57 -35.74 6.17
N PRO A 222 10.79 -36.28 5.99
CA PRO A 222 10.99 -37.42 5.11
C PRO A 222 9.94 -38.48 5.42
N ALA A 223 9.23 -38.95 4.40
CA ALA A 223 8.24 -40.01 4.57
C ALA A 223 8.90 -41.18 5.32
N PRO A 224 8.22 -41.78 6.30
CA PRO A 224 8.75 -42.96 6.98
C PRO A 224 9.17 -44.00 5.94
N ALA A 225 10.37 -44.55 6.10
CA ALA A 225 10.82 -45.66 5.27
C ALA A 225 9.77 -46.79 5.33
N PRO A 226 9.51 -47.50 4.21
CA PRO A 226 8.55 -48.60 4.22
C PRO A 226 8.95 -49.62 5.28
N ALA A 227 8.04 -49.90 6.22
CA ALA A 227 8.24 -50.96 7.19
C ALA A 227 8.37 -52.31 6.45
N PRO A 228 9.26 -53.22 6.89
CA PRO A 228 9.36 -54.55 6.30
C PRO A 228 8.03 -55.29 6.47
N ALA A 229 7.54 -55.87 5.38
CA ALA A 229 6.29 -56.61 5.31
C ALA A 229 6.29 -57.73 6.38
N SER A 230 5.48 -57.55 7.42
CA SER A 230 5.21 -58.61 8.39
C SER A 230 4.15 -59.53 7.79
N ALA A 231 4.51 -60.81 7.70
CA ALA A 231 3.70 -61.88 7.14
C ALA A 231 2.30 -61.93 7.75
N SER A 232 1.28 -61.86 6.88
CA SER A 232 -0.12 -62.09 7.20
C SER A 232 -0.36 -63.57 7.49
N VAL A 233 -0.75 -63.88 8.74
CA VAL A 233 -1.29 -65.18 9.15
C VAL A 233 -2.74 -65.28 8.62
N PRO A 234 -3.15 -66.37 7.97
CA PRO A 234 -4.45 -66.45 7.30
C PRO A 234 -5.57 -66.71 8.30
N VAL A 235 -6.65 -65.92 8.22
CA VAL A 235 -7.94 -66.25 8.84
C VAL A 235 -8.93 -66.52 7.72
N THR A 236 -9.36 -67.77 7.65
CA THR A 236 -10.42 -68.29 6.78
C THR A 236 -11.79 -68.01 7.37
N VAL A 237 -12.66 -67.30 6.63
CA VAL A 237 -14.12 -67.46 6.80
C VAL A 237 -14.85 -67.31 5.45
N ALA A 238 -15.46 -68.44 5.07
CA ALA A 238 -16.57 -68.75 4.16
C ALA A 238 -17.10 -67.75 3.10
N SER A 239 -17.26 -68.31 1.89
CA SER A 239 -17.95 -67.78 0.70
C SER A 239 -19.47 -67.63 0.85
N ALA A 240 -20.02 -66.56 0.27
CA ALA A 240 -21.26 -66.56 -0.51
C ALA A 240 -21.21 -65.41 -1.54
N ALA A 241 -21.46 -65.72 -2.81
CA ALA A 241 -21.45 -64.82 -3.96
C ALA A 241 -22.85 -64.22 -4.24
N PRO A 242 -23.07 -63.52 -5.37
CA PRO A 242 -22.61 -62.16 -5.67
C PRO A 242 -23.81 -61.23 -5.95
N ASP A 243 -23.64 -59.90 -5.85
CA ASP A 243 -24.53 -58.98 -6.57
C ASP A 243 -23.77 -57.80 -7.17
N SER A 244 -24.18 -57.52 -8.40
CA SER A 244 -23.53 -56.72 -9.41
C SER A 244 -23.73 -55.22 -9.16
N GLY A 245 -22.71 -54.39 -9.38
CA GLY A 245 -22.94 -52.94 -9.39
C GLY A 245 -21.72 -52.04 -9.35
N GLY A 246 -21.00 -51.95 -10.47
CA GLY A 246 -20.69 -50.64 -11.06
C GLY A 246 -19.55 -49.77 -10.47
N SER A 247 -18.60 -49.51 -11.35
CA SER A 247 -17.75 -48.30 -11.43
C SER A 247 -16.50 -48.22 -10.55
N ALA A 248 -15.43 -48.82 -11.09
CA ALA A 248 -14.06 -48.36 -10.91
C ALA A 248 -13.90 -46.93 -11.46
N VAL A 249 -13.41 -46.00 -10.64
CA VAL A 249 -12.80 -44.74 -11.12
C VAL A 249 -11.29 -44.90 -11.01
N THR A 250 -10.69 -45.19 -12.16
CA THR A 250 -9.25 -45.23 -12.36
C THR A 250 -8.69 -43.81 -12.28
N ILE A 251 -7.69 -43.65 -11.41
CA ILE A 251 -6.80 -42.50 -11.31
C ILE A 251 -6.00 -42.38 -12.61
N ALA A 252 -6.01 -41.21 -13.24
CA ALA A 252 -5.02 -40.83 -14.24
C ALA A 252 -4.46 -39.46 -13.88
N SER A 253 -3.28 -39.47 -13.27
CA SER A 253 -2.40 -38.32 -13.11
C SER A 253 -1.78 -37.98 -14.46
N ALA A 254 -1.89 -36.73 -14.91
CA ALA A 254 -1.04 -36.18 -15.95
C ALA A 254 -0.49 -34.82 -15.53
N THR A 255 0.83 -34.75 -15.63
CA THR A 255 1.76 -33.75 -15.14
C THR A 255 1.81 -32.47 -15.97
N ALA A 256 2.28 -31.41 -15.30
CA ALA A 256 3.10 -30.31 -15.80
C ALA A 256 2.42 -29.20 -16.62
N GLY A 257 2.30 -28.04 -15.98
CA GLY A 257 2.14 -26.73 -16.62
C GLY A 257 2.57 -25.64 -15.65
N ALA A 258 3.81 -25.16 -15.81
CA ALA A 258 4.36 -24.04 -15.06
C ALA A 258 3.51 -22.78 -15.29
N GLY A 259 3.14 -22.10 -14.21
CA GLY A 259 2.44 -20.82 -14.26
C GLY A 259 2.57 -20.11 -12.92
N ALA A 260 3.46 -19.14 -12.87
CA ALA A 260 3.69 -18.29 -11.71
C ALA A 260 2.39 -17.58 -11.30
N LEU A 261 1.87 -17.88 -10.11
CA LEU A 261 0.85 -17.08 -9.45
C LEU A 261 1.46 -16.45 -8.20
N THR A 262 1.81 -15.17 -8.34
CA THR A 262 2.13 -14.29 -7.22
C THR A 262 0.90 -14.16 -6.32
N ALA A 263 0.93 -14.82 -5.17
CA ALA A 263 -0.07 -14.63 -4.13
C ALA A 263 0.11 -13.25 -3.49
N LEU A 264 -0.82 -12.33 -3.78
CA LEU A 264 -0.95 -11.05 -3.10
C LEU A 264 -1.63 -11.31 -1.74
N VAL A 265 -0.84 -11.37 -0.67
CA VAL A 265 -1.38 -11.45 0.69
C VAL A 265 -1.83 -10.05 1.13
N LEU A 266 -3.14 -9.83 1.17
CA LEU A 266 -3.76 -8.72 1.88
C LEU A 266 -3.65 -8.99 3.39
N ILE A 267 -2.77 -8.26 4.08
CA ILE A 267 -2.81 -8.18 5.53
C ILE A 267 -3.74 -7.03 5.90
N THR A 268 -4.98 -7.35 6.27
CA THR A 268 -5.86 -6.47 7.04
C THR A 268 -5.62 -6.74 8.51
N THR A 269 -4.89 -5.88 9.22
CA THR A 269 -4.87 -5.89 10.69
C THR A 269 -5.81 -4.83 11.25
N THR A 270 -6.52 -5.27 12.27
CA THR A 270 -7.73 -4.72 12.86
C THR A 270 -7.44 -3.54 13.80
N ALA A 271 -8.16 -2.44 13.58
CA ALA A 271 -8.28 -1.36 14.56
C ALA A 271 -9.28 -1.78 15.65
N LEU A 272 -8.80 -2.17 16.83
CA LEU A 272 -9.64 -2.30 18.03
C LEU A 272 -8.78 -2.37 19.31
N ARG A 273 -8.12 -1.27 19.69
CA ARG A 273 -7.56 -1.14 21.05
C ARG A 273 -7.36 0.29 21.56
N ARG A 274 -8.30 1.21 21.30
CA ARG A 274 -8.25 2.58 21.88
C ARG A 274 -9.56 3.04 22.57
N ARG A 275 -10.35 2.12 23.13
CA ARG A 275 -11.55 2.48 23.94
C ARG A 275 -11.48 2.14 25.42
N ARG A 276 -10.32 1.77 25.99
CA ARG A 276 -10.22 1.39 27.42
C ARG A 276 -9.35 2.26 28.32
N THR A 277 -8.87 3.41 27.87
CA THR A 277 -8.10 4.35 28.72
C THR A 277 -8.78 5.72 28.87
N ARG A 278 -10.11 5.77 28.80
CA ARG A 278 -10.92 6.94 29.19
C ARG A 278 -11.92 6.60 30.31
N GLN A 279 -11.51 5.74 31.22
CA GLN A 279 -12.12 5.60 32.54
C GLN A 279 -11.01 5.23 33.52
N GLU A 280 -10.12 6.18 33.80
CA GLU A 280 -9.54 6.46 35.12
C GLU A 280 -9.24 7.97 35.19
#